data_AF-A0A8T5PU83-F1
#
_entry.id   AF-A0A8T5PU83-F1
#
_cell.length_a   1.000
_cell.length_b   1.000
_cell.length_c   1.000
_cell.angle_alpha   90.00
_cell.angle_beta   90.00
_cell.angle_gamma   90.00
#
_symmetry.space_group_name_H-M   'P 1'
#
loop_
_entity.id
_entity.type
_entity.pdbx_description
1 polymer ?
#
loop_
_entity_poly.entity_id
_entity_poly.type
_entity_poly.pdbx_seq_one_letter_code
_entity_poly.pdbx_strand_id
1 'polypeptide(L)'
;MTHFKGRDIVSIDHFTTDELVWILDYTEKFKEARKSRRPTYSKLLQDHVMAYAFFEPSTRTRLSFMRASHKQGMDRFGFGSAESTSLQKNESMHHTVETLKQYEADVLVIRHKLEGAAQYAADLLDIPVINAGDGRHEHPTQTILDLYSIRETQGRLDNLNVALIGDLKNGRTVHSLIKALRRFPGNRFFLVSPPQLAMPSEYVYAEAEGHPMLEDIVICSSPDEALREADVGYVTRVQKERIGDEREIKAVLGALQVKQDTLADVRSNLILLHPLPINAQNPEIEKTLYRTHPQHVYFFPQMGNGLYSREVDMCIVLGALGEDFKGKGYVPPARSRENVLVSRDLRSDGDGKDRKFLYSIENGVVVDHIPPGQIIQIYSALHLEKLQDEMIFGDKMKTNRSGMEKKGLLKIVNYRLSPEELRTIAIMCPTATVSMIRDGRVVEKYNVQLPDAVDGLLECQNDSCISRSPGEDAFPRFYTISRNPAILSCHYCDTRHSLERGNIKII
;
A
#
# COMPACT_ATOMS: atom_id res chain seq x y z
N MET A 1 -24.63 0.98 -15.13
CA MET A 1 -23.44 1.65 -14.57
C MET A 1 -22.24 0.82 -14.98
N THR A 2 -21.17 1.45 -15.46
CA THR A 2 -19.95 0.73 -15.87
C THR A 2 -19.15 0.36 -14.61
N HIS A 3 -18.56 -0.85 -14.58
CA HIS A 3 -17.97 -1.45 -13.38
C HIS A 3 -16.86 -0.60 -12.73
N PHE A 4 -16.12 0.17 -13.54
CA PHE A 4 -14.94 0.90 -13.09
C PHE A 4 -15.14 2.42 -12.92
N LYS A 5 -16.28 2.98 -13.36
CA LYS A 5 -16.45 4.43 -13.38
C LYS A 5 -16.37 5.03 -11.99
N GLY A 6 -15.60 6.11 -11.87
CA GLY A 6 -15.39 6.81 -10.61
C GLY A 6 -14.36 6.16 -9.69
N ARG A 7 -13.72 5.04 -10.08
CA ARG A 7 -12.68 4.40 -9.25
C ARG A 7 -11.33 5.07 -9.43
N ASP A 8 -10.58 5.10 -8.34
CA ASP A 8 -9.17 5.49 -8.33
C ASP A 8 -8.24 4.34 -8.72
N ILE A 9 -7.11 4.67 -9.33
CA ILE A 9 -6.01 3.75 -9.64
C ILE A 9 -4.81 4.15 -8.78
N VAL A 10 -4.90 3.89 -7.48
CA VAL A 10 -3.90 4.35 -6.49
C VAL A 10 -2.98 3.24 -5.98
N SER A 11 -3.49 2.02 -5.84
CA SER A 11 -2.74 0.82 -5.46
C SER A 11 -3.11 -0.36 -6.35
N ILE A 12 -2.17 -1.27 -6.61
CA ILE A 12 -2.45 -2.50 -7.36
C ILE A 12 -3.36 -3.46 -6.57
N ASP A 13 -3.40 -3.31 -5.25
CA ASP A 13 -4.28 -4.08 -4.36
C ASP A 13 -5.75 -3.66 -4.47
N HIS A 14 -6.04 -2.53 -5.13
CA HIS A 14 -7.40 -2.08 -5.44
C HIS A 14 -7.99 -2.72 -6.70
N PHE A 15 -7.36 -3.76 -7.22
CA PHE A 15 -7.85 -4.56 -8.33
C PHE A 15 -7.85 -6.03 -7.96
N THR A 16 -8.92 -6.73 -8.32
CA THR A 16 -8.92 -8.20 -8.26
C THR A 16 -8.15 -8.79 -9.44
N THR A 17 -7.79 -10.07 -9.33
CA THR A 17 -7.18 -10.81 -10.44
C THR A 17 -8.06 -10.82 -11.70
N ASP A 18 -9.39 -10.97 -11.56
CA ASP A 18 -10.34 -10.89 -12.69
C ASP A 18 -10.33 -9.51 -13.36
N GLU A 19 -10.30 -8.44 -12.57
CA GLU A 19 -10.24 -7.07 -13.09
C GLU A 19 -8.93 -6.81 -13.82
N LEU A 20 -7.80 -7.26 -13.25
CA LEU A 20 -6.49 -7.14 -13.91
C LEU A 20 -6.51 -7.86 -15.25
N VAL A 21 -6.90 -9.13 -15.31
CA VAL A 21 -6.96 -9.90 -16.55
C VAL A 21 -7.83 -9.19 -17.60
N TRP A 22 -8.99 -8.67 -17.19
CA TRP A 22 -9.87 -7.92 -18.09
C TRP A 22 -9.24 -6.62 -18.61
N ILE A 23 -8.53 -5.86 -17.77
CA ILE A 23 -7.79 -4.65 -18.17
C ILE A 23 -6.69 -5.01 -19.18
N LEU A 24 -5.99 -6.11 -18.95
CA LEU A 24 -4.95 -6.61 -19.86
C LEU A 24 -5.53 -7.02 -21.22
N ASP A 25 -6.72 -7.64 -21.25
CA ASP A 25 -7.43 -7.98 -22.50
C ASP A 25 -7.80 -6.74 -23.31
N TYR A 26 -8.27 -5.68 -22.64
CA TYR A 26 -8.52 -4.42 -23.31
C TYR A 26 -7.24 -3.73 -23.77
N THR A 27 -6.16 -3.84 -22.99
CA THR A 27 -4.83 -3.33 -23.40
C THR A 27 -4.39 -3.98 -24.71
N GLU A 28 -4.61 -5.29 -24.86
CA GLU A 28 -4.35 -6.04 -26.08
C GLU A 28 -5.21 -5.55 -27.26
N LYS A 29 -6.52 -5.41 -27.04
CA LYS A 29 -7.46 -4.91 -28.06
C LYS A 29 -7.06 -3.52 -28.58
N PHE A 30 -6.64 -2.61 -27.68
CA PHE A 30 -6.15 -1.28 -28.05
C PHE A 30 -4.87 -1.36 -28.89
N LYS A 31 -3.92 -2.21 -28.48
CA LYS A 31 -2.68 -2.43 -29.22
C LYS A 31 -2.94 -2.99 -30.62
N GLU A 32 -3.79 -4.02 -30.75
CA GLU A 32 -4.12 -4.64 -32.02
C GLU A 32 -4.93 -3.73 -32.96
N ALA A 33 -5.86 -2.94 -32.41
CA ALA A 33 -6.56 -1.91 -33.17
C ALA A 33 -5.57 -0.86 -33.72
N ARG A 34 -4.58 -0.45 -32.92
CA ARG A 34 -3.55 0.50 -33.35
C ARG A 34 -2.64 -0.07 -34.43
N LYS A 35 -2.19 -1.32 -34.30
CA LYS A 35 -1.39 -2.02 -35.33
C LYS A 35 -2.18 -2.14 -36.63
N SER A 36 -3.47 -2.47 -36.54
CA SER A 36 -4.37 -2.65 -37.68
C SER A 36 -4.91 -1.34 -38.28
N ARG A 37 -4.51 -0.18 -37.74
CA ARG A 37 -5.03 1.15 -38.12
C ARG A 37 -6.56 1.26 -38.08
N ARG A 38 -7.21 0.50 -37.20
CA ARG A 38 -8.66 0.58 -36.99
C ARG A 38 -8.96 1.78 -36.07
N PRO A 39 -10.01 2.57 -36.34
CA PRO A 39 -10.39 3.68 -35.47
C PRO A 39 -11.04 3.22 -34.15
N THR A 40 -11.40 1.93 -34.04
CA THR A 40 -11.92 1.31 -32.83
C THR A 40 -10.99 1.60 -31.65
N TYR A 41 -11.57 2.02 -30.52
CA TYR A 41 -10.82 2.44 -29.31
C TYR A 41 -9.99 3.73 -29.44
N SER A 42 -10.35 4.62 -30.37
CA SER A 42 -9.81 5.99 -30.43
C SER A 42 -10.90 6.99 -30.10
N LYS A 43 -10.51 8.11 -29.46
CA LYS A 43 -11.42 9.21 -29.11
C LYS A 43 -12.64 8.81 -28.27
N LEU A 44 -12.51 7.82 -27.39
CA LEU A 44 -13.61 7.38 -26.53
C LEU A 44 -13.93 8.37 -25.41
N LEU A 45 -12.97 9.26 -25.10
CA LEU A 45 -13.04 10.24 -24.03
C LEU A 45 -13.04 11.66 -24.59
N GLN A 46 -13.67 11.82 -25.76
CA GLN A 46 -13.91 13.13 -26.34
C GLN A 46 -14.61 14.00 -25.29
N ASP A 47 -14.18 15.26 -25.20
CA ASP A 47 -14.71 16.28 -24.30
C ASP A 47 -14.43 16.08 -22.80
N HIS A 48 -13.66 15.05 -22.43
CA HIS A 48 -13.12 14.93 -21.07
C HIS A 48 -11.78 15.65 -20.94
N VAL A 49 -11.46 16.10 -19.73
CA VAL A 49 -10.24 16.84 -19.40
C VAL A 49 -9.38 16.09 -18.41
N MET A 50 -8.12 15.82 -18.79
CA MET A 50 -7.12 15.20 -17.92
C MET A 50 -6.23 16.28 -17.27
N ALA A 51 -6.33 16.44 -15.96
CA ALA A 51 -5.33 17.17 -15.19
C ALA A 51 -4.11 16.29 -14.90
N TYR A 52 -2.91 16.88 -14.90
CA TYR A 52 -1.70 16.17 -14.48
C TYR A 52 -0.82 17.00 -13.53
N ALA A 53 -0.38 16.37 -12.45
CA ALA A 53 0.43 17.01 -11.39
C ALA A 53 1.67 16.15 -11.09
N PHE A 54 2.80 16.50 -11.70
CA PHE A 54 4.08 15.80 -11.50
C PHE A 54 4.99 16.64 -10.59
N PHE A 55 5.00 16.29 -9.30
CA PHE A 55 5.82 16.93 -8.28
C PHE A 55 7.27 16.42 -8.26
N GLU A 56 7.53 15.29 -8.92
CA GLU A 56 8.88 14.78 -9.19
C GLU A 56 9.11 14.55 -10.71
N PRO A 57 10.35 14.72 -11.22
CA PRO A 57 10.62 14.57 -12.65
C PRO A 57 10.26 13.17 -13.20
N SER A 58 9.47 13.14 -14.27
CA SER A 58 9.18 11.90 -15.00
C SER A 58 8.96 12.15 -16.49
N THR A 59 9.85 11.64 -17.33
CA THR A 59 9.72 11.76 -18.79
C THR A 59 8.76 10.72 -19.35
N ARG A 60 9.02 9.44 -19.09
CA ARG A 60 8.31 8.31 -19.71
C ARG A 60 6.85 8.28 -19.27
N THR A 61 6.62 8.37 -17.96
CA THR A 61 5.26 8.27 -17.42
C THR A 61 4.41 9.43 -17.91
N ARG A 62 4.90 10.67 -17.75
CA ARG A 62 4.20 11.87 -18.22
C ARG A 62 3.90 11.84 -19.72
N LEU A 63 4.91 11.57 -20.56
CA LEU A 63 4.72 11.61 -22.02
C LEU A 63 3.76 10.54 -22.53
N SER A 64 3.74 9.34 -21.92
CA SER A 64 2.79 8.30 -22.32
C SER A 64 1.36 8.62 -21.89
N PHE A 65 1.14 9.24 -20.72
CA PHE A 65 -0.19 9.76 -20.36
C PHE A 65 -0.65 10.88 -21.30
N MET A 66 0.22 11.86 -21.58
CA MET A 66 -0.10 12.93 -22.54
C MET A 66 -0.43 12.35 -23.93
N ARG A 67 0.30 11.32 -24.37
CA ARG A 67 0.04 10.68 -25.65
C ARG A 67 -1.26 9.87 -25.62
N ALA A 68 -1.55 9.16 -24.53
CA ALA A 68 -2.79 8.43 -24.33
C ALA A 68 -3.99 9.37 -24.37
N SER A 69 -3.95 10.49 -23.65
CA SER A 69 -5.07 11.45 -23.58
C SER A 69 -5.37 12.07 -24.95
N HIS A 70 -4.32 12.45 -25.69
CA HIS A 70 -4.47 12.91 -27.07
C HIS A 70 -5.11 11.84 -27.98
N LYS A 71 -4.76 10.56 -27.81
CA LYS A 71 -5.35 9.49 -28.61
C LYS A 71 -6.81 9.22 -28.26
N GLN A 72 -7.18 9.49 -27.01
CA GLN A 72 -8.55 9.40 -26.52
C GLN A 72 -9.37 10.69 -26.70
N GLY A 73 -8.82 11.71 -27.37
CA GLY A 73 -9.58 12.92 -27.74
C GLY A 73 -9.80 13.90 -26.60
N MET A 74 -9.08 13.73 -25.49
CA MET A 74 -9.21 14.54 -24.29
C MET A 74 -8.46 15.87 -24.41
N ASP A 75 -8.95 16.89 -23.72
CA ASP A 75 -8.13 18.05 -23.36
C ASP A 75 -7.22 17.71 -22.16
N ARG A 76 -6.17 18.51 -21.93
CA ARG A 76 -5.26 18.30 -20.81
C ARG A 76 -4.59 19.59 -20.35
N PHE A 77 -4.42 19.71 -19.04
CA PHE A 77 -3.66 20.81 -18.43
C PHE A 77 -2.92 20.34 -17.17
N GLY A 78 -1.94 21.12 -16.72
CA GLY A 78 -1.17 20.83 -15.51
C GLY A 78 0.34 21.01 -15.70
N PHE A 79 1.12 20.43 -14.81
CA PHE A 79 2.56 20.69 -14.70
C PHE A 79 3.43 19.44 -14.62
N GLY A 80 4.65 19.57 -15.14
CA GLY A 80 5.59 18.46 -15.32
C GLY A 80 6.75 18.40 -14.32
N SER A 81 6.94 19.46 -13.54
CA SER A 81 7.88 19.52 -12.42
C SER A 81 7.43 20.61 -11.44
N ALA A 82 7.58 20.37 -10.14
CA ALA A 82 7.22 21.37 -9.11
C ALA A 82 8.02 22.69 -9.28
N GLU A 83 9.24 22.60 -9.81
CA GLU A 83 10.12 23.74 -10.12
C GLU A 83 9.47 24.75 -11.08
N SER A 84 8.51 24.30 -11.90
CA SER A 84 7.81 25.11 -12.90
C SER A 84 6.51 25.75 -12.40
N THR A 85 6.19 25.65 -11.11
CA THR A 85 4.88 26.05 -10.55
C THR A 85 4.95 26.96 -9.33
N SER A 86 3.77 27.45 -8.91
CA SER A 86 3.54 28.18 -7.65
C SER A 86 4.00 27.44 -6.39
N LEU A 87 4.37 26.14 -6.46
CA LEU A 87 5.00 25.40 -5.37
C LEU A 87 6.34 26.01 -4.90
N GLN A 88 6.95 26.92 -5.68
CA GLN A 88 8.02 27.79 -5.18
C GLN A 88 7.58 28.69 -4.00
N LYS A 89 6.27 28.80 -3.74
CA LYS A 89 5.67 29.57 -2.64
C LYS A 89 5.22 28.71 -1.45
N ASN A 90 5.70 27.48 -1.31
CA ASN A 90 5.32 26.54 -0.24
C ASN A 90 3.79 26.25 -0.19
N GLU A 91 3.13 26.17 -1.35
CA GLU A 91 1.73 25.75 -1.43
C GLU A 91 1.59 24.26 -1.10
N SER A 92 0.53 23.87 -0.38
CA SER A 92 0.25 22.47 -0.07
C SER A 92 -0.21 21.71 -1.30
N MET A 93 0.05 20.40 -1.32
CA MET A 93 -0.46 19.52 -2.35
C MET A 93 -1.98 19.51 -2.35
N HIS A 94 -2.62 19.58 -1.18
CA HIS A 94 -4.07 19.74 -1.03
C HIS A 94 -4.60 20.94 -1.85
N HIS A 95 -4.11 22.16 -1.63
CA HIS A 95 -4.58 23.33 -2.38
C HIS A 95 -4.32 23.21 -3.89
N THR A 96 -3.19 22.60 -4.25
CA THR A 96 -2.83 22.36 -5.66
C THR A 96 -3.85 21.44 -6.34
N VAL A 97 -4.18 20.30 -5.74
CA VAL A 97 -5.10 19.32 -6.35
C VAL A 97 -6.55 19.83 -6.38
N GLU A 98 -6.98 20.57 -5.36
CA GLU A 98 -8.27 21.25 -5.35
C GLU A 98 -8.37 22.29 -6.46
N THR A 99 -7.32 23.09 -6.65
CA THR A 99 -7.27 24.07 -7.74
C THR A 99 -7.39 23.39 -9.10
N LEU A 100 -6.69 22.27 -9.32
CA LEU A 100 -6.79 21.51 -10.57
C LEU A 100 -8.21 20.97 -10.80
N LYS A 101 -8.90 20.50 -9.75
CA LYS A 101 -10.30 20.09 -9.83
C LYS A 101 -11.22 21.25 -10.22
N GLN A 102 -11.03 22.44 -9.63
CA GLN A 102 -11.85 23.62 -9.94
C GLN A 102 -11.70 24.10 -11.40
N TYR A 103 -10.63 23.70 -12.09
CA TYR A 103 -10.46 23.92 -13.53
C TYR A 103 -11.10 22.82 -14.38
N GLU A 104 -12.18 22.22 -13.88
CA GLU A 104 -13.03 21.26 -14.60
C GLU A 104 -12.27 20.01 -15.08
N ALA A 105 -11.36 19.49 -14.24
CA ALA A 105 -10.72 18.21 -14.52
C ALA A 105 -11.68 17.03 -14.28
N ASP A 106 -11.76 16.08 -15.21
CA ASP A 106 -12.53 14.84 -15.03
C ASP A 106 -11.70 13.71 -14.42
N VAL A 107 -10.36 13.78 -14.54
CA VAL A 107 -9.42 12.80 -13.97
C VAL A 107 -8.10 13.49 -13.64
N LEU A 108 -7.49 13.11 -12.52
CA LEU A 108 -6.18 13.59 -12.11
C LEU A 108 -5.13 12.48 -12.24
N VAL A 109 -4.06 12.73 -13.00
CA VAL A 109 -2.85 11.90 -12.99
C VAL A 109 -1.80 12.56 -12.09
N ILE A 110 -1.45 11.92 -10.98
CA ILE A 110 -0.55 12.50 -9.98
C ILE A 110 0.72 11.66 -9.78
N ARG A 111 1.85 12.35 -9.63
CA ARG A 111 3.12 11.73 -9.23
C ARG A 111 3.79 12.56 -8.15
N HIS A 112 4.14 11.93 -7.04
CA HIS A 112 4.64 12.64 -5.85
C HIS A 112 5.82 11.93 -5.17
N LYS A 113 6.63 12.69 -4.43
CA LYS A 113 7.79 12.16 -3.69
C LYS A 113 7.43 11.51 -2.34
N LEU A 114 6.31 11.94 -1.75
CA LEU A 114 5.76 11.39 -0.51
C LEU A 114 4.90 10.16 -0.81
N GLU A 115 4.99 9.17 0.07
CA GLU A 115 4.24 7.92 -0.01
C GLU A 115 2.80 8.15 0.43
N GLY A 116 1.85 7.59 -0.31
CA GLY A 116 0.42 7.74 -0.08
C GLY A 116 -0.18 9.08 -0.52
N ALA A 117 0.61 9.92 -1.17
CA ALA A 117 0.15 11.17 -1.76
C ALA A 117 -1.03 10.97 -2.74
N ALA A 118 -0.98 9.94 -3.59
CA ALA A 118 -2.05 9.68 -4.53
C ALA A 118 -3.36 9.24 -3.83
N GLN A 119 -3.25 8.44 -2.76
CA GLN A 119 -4.40 8.08 -1.93
C GLN A 119 -4.96 9.29 -1.18
N TYR A 120 -4.11 10.19 -0.70
CA TYR A 120 -4.55 11.44 -0.09
C TYR A 120 -5.32 12.32 -1.08
N ALA A 121 -4.83 12.46 -2.32
CA ALA A 121 -5.58 13.17 -3.36
C ALA A 121 -6.93 12.48 -3.67
N ALA A 122 -6.97 11.15 -3.71
CA ALA A 122 -8.23 10.40 -3.91
C ALA A 122 -9.23 10.59 -2.75
N ASP A 123 -8.75 10.81 -1.52
CA ASP A 123 -9.62 11.09 -0.38
C ASP A 123 -10.21 12.51 -0.42
N LEU A 124 -9.53 13.46 -1.06
CA LEU A 124 -9.93 14.86 -1.17
C LEU A 124 -10.89 15.11 -2.33
N LEU A 125 -10.66 14.45 -3.47
CA LEU A 125 -11.36 14.73 -4.71
C LEU A 125 -12.56 13.79 -4.94
N ASP A 126 -13.53 14.28 -5.70
CA ASP A 126 -14.70 13.53 -6.19
C ASP A 126 -14.54 13.09 -7.66
N ILE A 127 -13.33 13.26 -8.20
CA ILE A 127 -12.93 12.80 -9.53
C ILE A 127 -11.88 11.69 -9.40
N PRO A 128 -11.81 10.73 -10.32
CA PRO A 128 -10.80 9.68 -10.30
C PRO A 128 -9.37 10.20 -10.23
N VAL A 129 -8.56 9.56 -9.38
CA VAL A 129 -7.13 9.79 -9.26
C VAL A 129 -6.34 8.58 -9.77
N ILE A 130 -5.38 8.83 -10.65
CA ILE A 130 -4.45 7.83 -11.19
C ILE A 130 -3.04 8.09 -10.63
N ASN A 131 -2.52 7.13 -9.88
CA ASN A 131 -1.17 7.14 -9.33
C ASN A 131 -0.13 6.81 -10.40
N ALA A 132 0.64 7.82 -10.80
CA ALA A 132 1.80 7.74 -11.68
C ALA A 132 3.13 7.56 -10.92
N GLY A 133 3.04 7.26 -9.62
CA GLY A 133 4.11 6.92 -8.68
C GLY A 133 4.11 7.82 -7.45
N ASP A 134 4.13 7.23 -6.25
CA ASP A 134 4.22 7.93 -4.96
C ASP A 134 5.38 7.40 -4.11
N GLY A 135 6.40 8.23 -3.87
CA GLY A 135 7.57 7.88 -3.06
C GLY A 135 8.23 6.56 -3.44
N ARG A 136 8.45 5.66 -2.47
CA ARG A 136 8.91 4.27 -2.70
C ARG A 136 7.78 3.25 -2.56
N HIS A 137 6.54 3.72 -2.49
CA HIS A 137 5.37 2.93 -2.16
C HIS A 137 4.81 2.21 -3.38
N GLU A 138 3.98 2.85 -4.21
CA GLU A 138 3.24 2.17 -5.27
C GLU A 138 3.51 2.80 -6.66
N HIS A 139 3.29 2.00 -7.70
CA HIS A 139 3.21 2.48 -9.09
C HIS A 139 2.27 1.57 -9.91
N PRO A 140 0.94 1.59 -9.65
CA PRO A 140 0.00 0.61 -10.18
C PRO A 140 -0.02 0.57 -11.72
N THR A 141 0.05 1.73 -12.36
CA THR A 141 0.03 1.86 -13.83
C THR A 141 1.31 1.32 -14.50
N GLN A 142 2.42 1.22 -13.77
CA GLN A 142 3.62 0.52 -14.23
C GLN A 142 3.43 -0.99 -14.05
N THR A 143 2.83 -1.44 -12.97
CA THR A 143 2.55 -2.87 -12.79
C THR A 143 1.59 -3.41 -13.84
N ILE A 144 0.52 -2.68 -14.18
CA ILE A 144 -0.43 -3.11 -15.22
C ILE A 144 0.29 -3.29 -16.57
N LEU A 145 1.13 -2.33 -16.98
CA LEU A 145 1.86 -2.43 -18.24
C LEU A 145 2.94 -3.54 -18.20
N ASP A 146 3.52 -3.81 -17.03
CA ASP A 146 4.50 -4.88 -16.84
C ASP A 146 3.83 -6.25 -16.95
N LEU A 147 2.70 -6.46 -16.27
CA LEU A 147 1.88 -7.66 -16.40
C LEU A 147 1.44 -7.87 -17.85
N TYR A 148 1.02 -6.81 -18.55
CA TYR A 148 0.68 -6.91 -19.96
C TYR A 148 1.88 -7.37 -20.80
N SER A 149 3.06 -6.81 -20.54
CA SER A 149 4.29 -7.15 -21.28
C SER A 149 4.75 -8.59 -21.01
N ILE A 150 4.61 -9.07 -19.77
CA ILE A 150 4.86 -10.47 -19.41
C ILE A 150 3.87 -11.37 -20.15
N ARG A 151 2.56 -11.08 -20.07
CA ARG A 151 1.53 -11.88 -20.73
C ARG A 151 1.70 -11.90 -22.25
N GLU A 152 2.03 -10.77 -22.86
CA GLU A 152 2.26 -10.66 -24.30
C GLU A 152 3.44 -11.53 -24.76
N THR A 153 4.49 -11.62 -23.95
CA THR A 153 5.71 -12.34 -24.33
C THR A 153 5.68 -13.82 -23.94
N GLN A 154 5.01 -14.16 -22.85
CA GLN A 154 4.97 -15.53 -22.30
C GLN A 154 3.65 -16.26 -22.59
N GLY A 155 2.63 -15.55 -23.09
CA GLY A 155 1.28 -16.06 -23.36
C GLY A 155 0.44 -16.35 -22.10
N ARG A 156 0.99 -16.13 -20.91
CA ARG A 156 0.40 -16.49 -19.62
C ARG A 156 0.95 -15.62 -18.48
N LEU A 157 0.36 -15.73 -17.30
CA LEU A 157 0.83 -15.06 -16.07
C LEU A 157 1.07 -16.03 -14.91
N ASP A 158 0.68 -17.29 -15.05
CA ASP A 158 0.85 -18.40 -14.12
C ASP A 158 2.00 -19.32 -14.55
N ASN A 159 2.52 -20.10 -13.61
CA ASN A 159 3.61 -21.07 -13.85
C ASN A 159 4.84 -20.42 -14.53
N LEU A 160 5.24 -19.23 -14.06
CA LEU A 160 6.39 -18.47 -14.52
C LEU A 160 7.54 -18.55 -13.53
N ASN A 161 8.76 -18.69 -14.05
CA ASN A 161 9.98 -18.40 -13.30
C ASN A 161 10.39 -16.94 -13.52
N VAL A 162 10.35 -16.12 -12.48
CA VAL A 162 10.54 -14.66 -12.55
C VAL A 162 11.76 -14.24 -11.73
N ALA A 163 12.81 -13.78 -12.40
CA ALA A 163 13.98 -13.21 -11.74
C ALA A 163 13.79 -11.70 -11.50
N LEU A 164 13.94 -11.24 -10.26
CA LEU A 164 13.93 -9.82 -9.89
C LEU A 164 15.34 -9.42 -9.47
N ILE A 165 15.94 -8.46 -10.19
CA ILE A 165 17.38 -8.17 -10.08
C ILE A 165 17.58 -6.67 -9.81
N GLY A 166 18.36 -6.31 -8.78
CA GLY A 166 18.81 -4.94 -8.51
C GLY A 166 18.43 -4.38 -7.13
N ASP A 167 17.85 -3.16 -7.09
CA ASP A 167 17.40 -2.51 -5.84
C ASP A 167 16.00 -3.00 -5.47
N LEU A 168 15.95 -4.14 -4.77
CA LEU A 168 14.69 -4.76 -4.35
C LEU A 168 14.12 -4.13 -3.07
N LYS A 169 14.93 -3.42 -2.30
CA LYS A 169 14.50 -2.72 -1.09
C LYS A 169 13.64 -1.50 -1.38
N ASN A 170 13.96 -0.75 -2.42
CA ASN A 170 13.32 0.54 -2.68
C ASN A 170 12.61 0.63 -4.04
N GLY A 171 12.66 -0.44 -4.83
CA GLY A 171 12.03 -0.47 -6.14
C GLY A 171 10.52 -0.63 -6.02
N ARG A 172 9.77 0.47 -5.91
CA ARG A 172 8.29 0.46 -5.94
C ARG A 172 7.69 -0.40 -7.06
N THR A 173 8.35 -0.43 -8.23
CA THR A 173 7.89 -1.27 -9.34
C THR A 173 8.01 -2.76 -9.06
N VAL A 174 9.08 -3.22 -8.38
CA VAL A 174 9.22 -4.65 -8.04
C VAL A 174 8.30 -5.05 -6.90
N HIS A 175 8.03 -4.15 -5.97
CA HIS A 175 7.07 -4.34 -4.88
C HIS A 175 5.66 -4.56 -5.41
N SER A 176 5.16 -3.66 -6.25
CA SER A 176 3.84 -3.81 -6.87
C SER A 176 3.79 -5.00 -7.84
N LEU A 177 4.87 -5.29 -8.57
CA LEU A 177 4.92 -6.41 -9.51
C LEU A 177 4.91 -7.78 -8.82
N ILE A 178 5.69 -7.98 -7.75
CA ILE A 178 5.68 -9.26 -7.02
C ILE A 178 4.33 -9.48 -6.35
N LYS A 179 3.72 -8.44 -5.75
CA LYS A 179 2.36 -8.50 -5.19
C LYS A 179 1.34 -8.99 -6.24
N ALA A 180 1.41 -8.46 -7.46
CA ALA A 180 0.48 -8.81 -8.51
C ALA A 180 0.72 -10.21 -9.10
N LEU A 181 1.97 -10.57 -9.39
CA LEU A 181 2.30 -11.88 -9.96
C LEU A 181 2.04 -13.04 -8.99
N ARG A 182 2.11 -12.81 -7.67
CA ARG A 182 1.76 -13.82 -6.65
C ARG A 182 0.28 -14.21 -6.66
N ARG A 183 -0.60 -13.43 -7.30
CA ARG A 183 -2.02 -13.78 -7.46
C ARG A 183 -2.27 -14.81 -8.57
N PHE A 184 -1.24 -15.11 -9.37
CA PHE A 184 -1.28 -16.15 -10.39
C PHE A 184 -0.52 -17.39 -9.90
N PRO A 185 -1.14 -18.58 -9.93
CA PRO A 185 -0.60 -19.78 -9.29
C PRO A 185 0.68 -20.30 -9.98
N GLY A 186 1.53 -20.98 -9.21
CA GLY A 186 2.71 -21.69 -9.71
C GLY A 186 3.89 -20.81 -10.13
N ASN A 187 3.82 -19.51 -9.87
CA ASN A 187 4.93 -18.60 -10.13
C ASN A 187 6.04 -18.75 -9.09
N ARG A 188 7.29 -18.86 -9.54
CA ARG A 188 8.49 -18.89 -8.70
C ARG A 188 9.34 -17.65 -8.93
N PHE A 189 9.88 -17.08 -7.86
CA PHE A 189 10.62 -15.82 -7.86
C PHE A 189 12.07 -16.04 -7.45
N PHE A 190 13.00 -15.53 -8.27
CA PHE A 190 14.44 -15.58 -8.02
C PHE A 190 14.91 -14.16 -7.71
N LEU A 191 15.30 -13.90 -6.45
CA LEU A 191 15.64 -12.56 -5.98
C LEU A 191 17.16 -12.38 -5.98
N VAL A 192 17.66 -11.39 -6.72
CA VAL A 192 19.09 -11.05 -6.79
C VAL A 192 19.27 -9.60 -6.37
N SER A 193 19.89 -9.41 -5.21
CA SER A 193 20.21 -8.08 -4.69
C SER A 193 21.36 -8.16 -3.68
N PRO A 194 22.14 -7.08 -3.51
CA PRO A 194 23.02 -6.93 -2.36
C PRO A 194 22.24 -7.01 -1.05
N PRO A 195 22.84 -7.48 0.06
CA PRO A 195 22.14 -7.59 1.35
C PRO A 195 21.48 -6.29 1.81
N GLN A 196 22.09 -5.13 1.54
CA GLN A 196 21.57 -3.81 1.93
C GLN A 196 20.33 -3.38 1.13
N LEU A 197 20.14 -3.99 -0.04
CA LEU A 197 19.03 -3.72 -0.98
C LEU A 197 18.09 -4.93 -1.11
N ALA A 198 18.14 -5.86 -0.17
CA ALA A 198 17.28 -7.04 -0.15
C ALA A 198 15.79 -6.67 -0.12
N MET A 199 14.98 -7.53 -0.74
CA MET A 199 13.53 -7.43 -0.72
C MET A 199 13.05 -7.34 0.74
N PRO A 200 12.23 -6.34 1.10
CA PRO A 200 11.73 -6.23 2.46
C PRO A 200 10.91 -7.46 2.86
N SER A 201 11.01 -7.84 4.13
CA SER A 201 10.41 -9.07 4.67
C SER A 201 8.90 -9.16 4.41
N GLU A 202 8.21 -8.02 4.41
CA GLU A 202 6.79 -7.91 4.14
C GLU A 202 6.42 -8.34 2.72
N TYR A 203 7.30 -8.24 1.72
CA TYR A 203 7.02 -8.73 0.37
C TYR A 203 7.39 -10.19 0.18
N VAL A 204 8.33 -10.70 0.98
CA VAL A 204 8.74 -12.10 0.99
C VAL A 204 7.69 -12.95 1.72
N TYR A 205 7.25 -12.49 2.89
CA TYR A 205 6.41 -13.27 3.82
C TYR A 205 4.92 -12.84 3.88
N ALA A 206 4.44 -11.90 3.06
CA ALA A 206 3.01 -11.54 3.06
C ALA A 206 2.14 -12.46 2.21
N GLU A 207 0.93 -12.74 2.73
CA GLU A 207 -0.14 -13.43 2.02
C GLU A 207 -0.71 -12.61 0.86
N ALA A 208 -0.90 -13.28 -0.29
CA ALA A 208 -1.61 -12.76 -1.45
C ALA A 208 -2.72 -13.76 -1.82
N GLU A 209 -3.99 -13.36 -1.66
CA GLU A 209 -5.20 -14.10 -2.09
C GLU A 209 -5.24 -15.62 -1.73
N GLY A 210 -4.62 -16.03 -0.62
CA GLY A 210 -4.65 -17.43 -0.16
C GLY A 210 -3.60 -18.38 -0.78
N HIS A 211 -2.59 -17.85 -1.49
CA HIS A 211 -1.47 -18.66 -1.99
C HIS A 211 -0.39 -18.88 -0.92
N PRO A 212 0.21 -20.09 -0.75
CA PRO A 212 1.23 -20.37 0.27
C PRO A 212 2.55 -19.59 0.09
N MET A 213 3.33 -19.50 1.18
CA MET A 213 4.22 -18.35 1.47
C MET A 213 5.70 -18.44 1.11
N LEU A 214 6.29 -19.64 1.06
CA LEU A 214 7.76 -19.79 1.11
C LEU A 214 8.36 -20.69 0.01
N GLU A 215 7.56 -21.56 -0.61
CA GLU A 215 8.08 -22.56 -1.54
C GLU A 215 8.50 -21.96 -2.89
N ASP A 216 8.04 -20.74 -3.16
CA ASP A 216 8.18 -20.07 -4.45
C ASP A 216 9.26 -18.99 -4.50
N ILE A 217 9.99 -18.71 -3.41
CA ILE A 217 11.04 -17.67 -3.41
C ILE A 217 12.43 -18.30 -3.22
N VAL A 218 13.34 -17.99 -4.15
CA VAL A 218 14.75 -18.39 -4.11
C VAL A 218 15.60 -17.12 -4.06
N ILE A 219 16.47 -17.01 -3.06
CA ILE A 219 17.48 -15.93 -3.01
C ILE A 219 18.71 -16.43 -3.76
N CYS A 220 19.06 -15.73 -4.83
CA CYS A 220 20.19 -16.08 -5.69
C CYS A 220 21.37 -15.13 -5.45
N SER A 221 22.58 -15.65 -5.68
CA SER A 221 23.83 -14.91 -5.47
C SER A 221 24.21 -14.02 -6.65
N SER A 222 23.73 -14.33 -7.86
CA SER A 222 24.06 -13.61 -9.08
C SER A 222 22.92 -13.60 -10.11
N PRO A 223 22.94 -12.64 -11.07
CA PRO A 223 22.04 -12.66 -12.21
C PRO A 223 22.11 -13.96 -13.02
N ASP A 224 23.30 -14.52 -13.21
CA ASP A 224 23.54 -15.75 -13.98
C ASP A 224 22.80 -16.96 -13.38
N GLU A 225 22.81 -17.09 -12.05
CA GLU A 225 22.09 -18.13 -11.32
C GLU A 225 20.57 -17.97 -11.50
N ALA A 226 20.05 -16.76 -11.30
CA ALA A 226 18.63 -16.48 -11.38
C ALA A 226 18.07 -16.58 -12.81
N LEU A 227 18.83 -16.12 -13.81
CA LEU A 227 18.37 -16.06 -15.20
C LEU A 227 18.45 -17.39 -15.93
N ARG A 228 19.26 -18.35 -15.46
CA ARG A 228 19.36 -19.70 -16.05
C ARG A 228 18.00 -20.40 -16.16
N GLU A 229 17.17 -20.27 -15.13
CA GLU A 229 15.84 -20.88 -15.08
C GLU A 229 14.69 -19.90 -15.35
N ALA A 230 14.96 -18.61 -15.52
CA ALA A 230 13.92 -17.60 -15.63
C ALA A 230 13.24 -17.61 -17.01
N ASP A 231 11.92 -17.44 -17.00
CA ASP A 231 11.13 -17.05 -18.17
C ASP A 231 11.14 -15.52 -18.34
N VAL A 232 11.19 -14.79 -17.22
CA VAL A 232 11.23 -13.33 -17.19
C VAL A 232 12.33 -12.84 -16.26
N GLY A 233 13.21 -11.97 -16.76
CA GLY A 233 14.19 -11.23 -15.96
C GLY A 233 13.81 -9.76 -15.84
N TYR A 234 13.30 -9.35 -14.68
CA TYR A 234 12.95 -7.95 -14.40
C TYR A 234 14.11 -7.25 -13.69
N VAL A 235 14.86 -6.45 -14.46
CA VAL A 235 16.05 -5.75 -13.96
C VAL A 235 15.68 -4.34 -13.54
N THR A 236 16.15 -3.91 -12.38
CA THR A 236 15.91 -2.58 -11.82
C THR A 236 17.19 -1.76 -11.74
N ARG A 237 17.00 -0.44 -11.83
CA ARG A 237 18.08 0.52 -11.61
C ARG A 237 18.52 0.49 -10.15
N VAL A 238 19.82 0.43 -9.92
CA VAL A 238 20.42 0.53 -8.59
C VAL A 238 20.76 1.99 -8.27
N GLN A 239 20.25 2.49 -7.14
CA GLN A 239 20.52 3.86 -6.67
C GLN A 239 21.81 3.88 -5.85
N LYS A 240 22.87 4.43 -6.46
CA LYS A 240 24.25 4.36 -5.96
C LYS A 240 24.45 5.06 -4.63
N GLU A 241 23.74 6.17 -4.43
CA GLU A 241 23.77 6.99 -3.22
C GLU A 241 23.31 6.25 -1.96
N ARG A 242 22.85 5.00 -2.09
CA ARG A 242 22.36 4.15 -0.99
C ARG A 242 23.27 2.98 -0.68
N ILE A 243 24.32 2.80 -1.47
CA ILE A 243 25.36 1.80 -1.28
C ILE A 243 26.59 2.56 -0.76
N GLY A 244 27.32 1.98 0.20
CA GLY A 244 28.35 2.63 1.03
C GLY A 244 29.44 3.43 0.29
N ASP A 245 30.69 2.97 0.35
CA ASP A 245 31.82 3.67 -0.29
C ASP A 245 31.88 3.40 -1.80
N GLU A 246 32.44 4.33 -2.59
CA GLU A 246 32.49 4.29 -4.06
C GLU A 246 33.09 2.99 -4.64
N ARG A 247 34.07 2.38 -3.95
CA ARG A 247 34.67 1.12 -4.39
C ARG A 247 33.69 -0.05 -4.27
N GLU A 248 32.97 -0.11 -3.16
CA GLU A 248 31.93 -1.12 -2.90
C GLU A 248 30.78 -0.97 -3.92
N ILE A 249 30.37 0.28 -4.20
CA ILE A 249 29.37 0.58 -5.23
C ILE A 249 29.76 -0.02 -6.58
N LYS A 250 30.99 0.22 -7.05
CA LYS A 250 31.41 -0.23 -8.38
C LYS A 250 31.45 -1.76 -8.48
N ALA A 251 31.93 -2.45 -7.43
CA ALA A 251 31.97 -3.90 -7.39
C ALA A 251 30.54 -4.50 -7.40
N VAL A 252 29.65 -3.96 -6.56
CA VAL A 252 28.25 -4.37 -6.47
C VAL A 252 27.52 -4.18 -7.80
N LEU A 253 27.64 -3.02 -8.43
CA LEU A 253 27.00 -2.76 -9.72
C LEU A 253 27.53 -3.67 -10.83
N GLY A 254 28.84 -3.95 -10.83
CA GLY A 254 29.46 -4.84 -11.80
C GLY A 254 29.01 -6.31 -11.65
N ALA A 255 28.71 -6.75 -10.43
CA ALA A 255 28.23 -8.09 -10.13
C ALA A 255 26.74 -8.30 -10.46
N LEU A 256 25.93 -7.23 -10.42
CA LEU A 256 24.50 -7.28 -10.76
C LEU A 256 24.21 -7.02 -12.24
N GLN A 257 25.20 -6.60 -13.01
CA GLN A 257 25.04 -6.26 -14.41
C GLN A 257 24.75 -7.51 -15.24
N VAL A 258 23.64 -7.49 -15.99
CA VAL A 258 23.34 -8.51 -17.01
C VAL A 258 24.16 -8.23 -18.25
N LYS A 259 25.05 -9.17 -18.60
CA LYS A 259 25.99 -9.08 -19.74
C LYS A 259 25.66 -10.15 -20.77
N GLN A 260 26.35 -10.11 -21.90
CA GLN A 260 26.27 -11.18 -22.90
C GLN A 260 26.54 -12.57 -22.31
N ASP A 261 27.56 -12.72 -21.47
CA ASP A 261 27.91 -14.01 -20.87
C ASP A 261 26.80 -14.55 -19.95
N THR A 262 26.06 -13.65 -19.28
CA THR A 262 24.91 -14.00 -18.45
C THR A 262 23.79 -14.68 -19.26
N LEU A 263 23.72 -14.43 -20.58
CA LEU A 263 22.71 -14.99 -21.48
C LEU A 263 23.17 -16.27 -22.20
N ALA A 264 24.36 -16.79 -21.90
CA ALA A 264 24.90 -17.95 -22.62
C ALA A 264 24.14 -19.25 -22.33
N ASP A 265 23.60 -19.41 -21.12
CA ASP A 265 22.95 -20.64 -20.62
C ASP A 265 21.54 -20.36 -20.09
N VAL A 266 20.83 -19.42 -20.73
CA VAL A 266 19.45 -19.07 -20.36
C VAL A 266 18.44 -19.81 -21.22
N ARG A 267 17.20 -19.91 -20.72
CA ARG A 267 16.10 -20.47 -21.52
C ARG A 267 15.86 -19.64 -22.77
N SER A 268 15.51 -20.31 -23.87
CA SER A 268 15.23 -19.64 -25.15
C SER A 268 14.04 -18.68 -25.09
N ASN A 269 13.10 -18.88 -24.15
CA ASN A 269 11.95 -18.02 -23.92
C ASN A 269 12.21 -16.90 -22.87
N LEU A 270 13.42 -16.76 -22.34
CA LEU A 270 13.76 -15.69 -21.40
C LEU A 270 13.48 -14.32 -22.02
N ILE A 271 12.78 -13.46 -21.30
CA ILE A 271 12.57 -12.06 -21.66
C ILE A 271 13.04 -11.13 -20.54
N LEU A 272 13.93 -10.21 -20.89
CA LEU A 272 14.43 -9.14 -20.05
C LEU A 272 13.52 -7.91 -20.14
N LEU A 273 12.95 -7.55 -18.99
CA LEU A 273 12.18 -6.33 -18.75
C LEU A 273 12.99 -5.35 -17.91
N HIS A 274 12.71 -4.05 -18.07
CA HIS A 274 13.32 -3.01 -17.26
C HIS A 274 12.40 -1.77 -17.28
N PRO A 275 11.99 -1.21 -16.12
CA PRO A 275 11.03 -0.09 -16.06
C PRO A 275 11.54 1.22 -16.66
N LEU A 276 12.85 1.30 -16.90
CA LEU A 276 13.62 2.43 -17.42
C LEU A 276 13.63 3.63 -16.44
N PRO A 277 14.69 4.46 -16.45
CA PRO A 277 15.82 4.45 -17.38
C PRO A 277 16.95 3.52 -16.94
N ILE A 278 17.64 2.90 -17.91
CA ILE A 278 18.93 2.24 -17.68
C ILE A 278 19.99 3.30 -17.45
N ASN A 279 20.90 3.08 -16.50
CA ASN A 279 21.98 4.01 -16.22
C ASN A 279 22.96 4.13 -17.40
N ALA A 280 23.30 5.36 -17.80
CA ALA A 280 24.16 5.57 -18.97
C ALA A 280 25.63 5.23 -18.70
N GLN A 281 26.11 5.35 -17.46
CA GLN A 281 27.52 5.13 -17.11
C GLN A 281 27.77 3.71 -16.59
N ASN A 282 26.81 3.15 -15.85
CA ASN A 282 26.91 1.84 -15.22
C ASN A 282 25.62 1.07 -15.50
N PRO A 283 25.42 0.65 -16.75
CA PRO A 283 24.14 0.12 -17.20
C PRO A 283 23.88 -1.24 -16.53
N GLU A 284 22.69 -1.41 -15.97
CA GLU A 284 22.26 -2.65 -15.31
C GLU A 284 22.07 -3.80 -16.31
N ILE A 285 21.78 -3.46 -17.57
CA ILE A 285 21.79 -4.35 -18.72
C ILE A 285 22.79 -3.81 -19.72
N GLU A 286 23.75 -4.63 -20.16
CA GLU A 286 24.77 -4.22 -21.11
C GLU A 286 24.13 -3.62 -22.38
N LYS A 287 24.60 -2.43 -22.78
CA LYS A 287 24.00 -1.63 -23.86
C LYS A 287 24.00 -2.32 -25.21
N THR A 288 24.86 -3.31 -25.44
CA THR A 288 24.95 -4.01 -26.73
C THR A 288 23.86 -5.08 -26.86
N LEU A 289 23.25 -5.53 -25.76
CA LEU A 289 22.34 -6.67 -25.73
C LEU A 289 21.09 -6.48 -26.58
N TYR A 290 20.55 -5.26 -26.69
CA TYR A 290 19.40 -5.02 -27.57
C TYR A 290 19.74 -5.21 -29.06
N ARG A 291 21.03 -5.23 -29.43
CA ARG A 291 21.52 -5.51 -30.78
C ARG A 291 22.01 -6.94 -30.94
N THR A 292 22.72 -7.47 -29.94
CA THR A 292 23.34 -8.80 -30.01
C THR A 292 22.38 -9.93 -29.63
N HIS A 293 21.42 -9.65 -28.74
CA HIS A 293 20.42 -10.60 -28.24
C HIS A 293 19.00 -9.98 -28.27
N PRO A 294 18.55 -9.43 -29.42
CA PRO A 294 17.28 -8.72 -29.53
C PRO A 294 16.07 -9.58 -29.13
N GLN A 295 16.16 -10.92 -29.27
CA GLN A 295 15.11 -11.85 -28.88
C GLN A 295 14.85 -11.88 -27.37
N HIS A 296 15.84 -11.55 -26.54
CA HIS A 296 15.71 -11.55 -25.08
C HIS A 296 15.38 -10.17 -24.53
N VAL A 297 15.45 -9.10 -25.31
CA VAL A 297 15.39 -7.73 -24.79
C VAL A 297 14.05 -7.06 -25.11
N TYR A 298 13.25 -6.75 -24.08
CA TYR A 298 11.87 -6.26 -24.27
C TYR A 298 11.54 -4.92 -23.59
N PHE A 299 12.52 -4.23 -23.01
CA PHE A 299 12.26 -2.97 -22.28
C PHE A 299 11.74 -1.80 -23.16
N PHE A 300 12.04 -1.76 -24.47
CA PHE A 300 11.46 -0.73 -25.36
C PHE A 300 10.00 -1.05 -25.77
N PRO A 301 9.67 -2.28 -26.23
CA PRO A 301 8.28 -2.68 -26.38
C PRO A 301 7.44 -2.54 -25.10
N GLN A 302 7.99 -2.91 -23.94
CA GLN A 302 7.38 -2.69 -22.62
C GLN A 302 7.04 -1.21 -22.40
N MET A 303 7.97 -0.29 -22.66
CA MET A 303 7.68 1.15 -22.60
C MET A 303 6.54 1.55 -23.56
N GLY A 304 6.53 1.00 -24.77
CA GLY A 304 5.46 1.21 -25.75
C GLY A 304 4.09 0.70 -25.28
N ASN A 305 4.07 -0.41 -24.54
CA ASN A 305 2.85 -0.97 -23.95
C ASN A 305 2.20 -0.05 -22.92
N GLY A 306 3.01 0.78 -22.25
CA GLY A 306 2.51 1.82 -21.35
C GLY A 306 1.56 2.81 -22.02
N LEU A 307 1.63 3.04 -23.33
CA LEU A 307 0.65 3.87 -24.03
C LEU A 307 -0.75 3.23 -23.99
N TYR A 308 -0.85 1.96 -24.41
CA TYR A 308 -2.14 1.28 -24.53
C TYR A 308 -2.79 1.01 -23.18
N SER A 309 -2.00 0.57 -22.20
CA SER A 309 -2.48 0.35 -20.83
C SER A 309 -3.12 1.61 -20.27
N ARG A 310 -2.50 2.78 -20.50
CA ARG A 310 -2.99 4.04 -19.94
C ARG A 310 -4.17 4.63 -20.69
N GLU A 311 -4.29 4.33 -21.98
CA GLU A 311 -5.53 4.60 -22.71
C GLU A 311 -6.68 3.82 -22.06
N VAL A 312 -6.47 2.55 -21.69
CA VAL A 312 -7.45 1.73 -20.97
C VAL A 312 -7.71 2.27 -19.56
N ASP A 313 -6.67 2.57 -18.78
CA ASP A 313 -6.77 3.12 -17.42
C ASP A 313 -7.70 4.34 -17.37
N MET A 314 -7.54 5.30 -18.28
CA MET A 314 -8.43 6.47 -18.35
C MET A 314 -9.84 6.09 -18.82
N CYS A 315 -9.97 5.19 -19.80
CA CYS A 315 -11.27 4.79 -20.32
C CYS A 315 -12.12 4.07 -19.27
N ILE A 316 -11.51 3.27 -18.39
CA ILE A 316 -12.26 2.54 -17.35
C ILE A 316 -12.73 3.49 -16.24
N VAL A 317 -11.88 4.41 -15.76
CA VAL A 317 -12.24 5.29 -14.64
C VAL A 317 -13.25 6.37 -15.03
N LEU A 318 -13.23 6.81 -16.29
CA LEU A 318 -14.23 7.73 -16.84
C LEU A 318 -15.49 6.99 -17.37
N GLY A 319 -15.46 5.66 -17.37
CA GLY A 319 -16.62 4.83 -17.67
C GLY A 319 -16.93 4.66 -19.16
N ALA A 320 -15.97 4.89 -20.05
CA ALA A 320 -16.07 4.55 -21.47
C ALA A 320 -15.96 3.04 -21.73
N LEU A 321 -15.45 2.28 -20.76
CA LEU A 321 -15.36 0.82 -20.79
C LEU A 321 -15.83 0.21 -19.46
N GLY A 322 -16.09 -1.10 -19.44
CA GLY A 322 -16.39 -1.86 -18.22
C GLY A 322 -17.83 -2.35 -18.04
N GLU A 323 -18.70 -2.19 -19.03
CA GLU A 323 -20.07 -2.73 -19.00
C GLU A 323 -20.13 -4.25 -19.19
N ASP A 324 -19.14 -4.80 -19.88
CA ASP A 324 -19.03 -6.22 -20.22
C ASP A 324 -18.22 -7.03 -19.18
N PHE A 325 -17.78 -6.40 -18.08
CA PHE A 325 -17.09 -7.09 -16.99
C PHE A 325 -18.06 -8.03 -16.24
N LYS A 326 -17.65 -9.29 -16.04
CA LYS A 326 -18.46 -10.34 -15.39
C LYS A 326 -17.74 -11.07 -14.25
N GLY A 327 -16.54 -10.60 -13.87
CA GLY A 327 -15.72 -11.22 -12.83
C GLY A 327 -16.05 -10.72 -11.43
N LYS A 328 -15.25 -11.15 -10.46
CA LYS A 328 -15.29 -10.64 -9.09
C LYS A 328 -14.71 -9.23 -9.04
N GLY A 329 -15.52 -8.27 -8.61
CA GLY A 329 -15.09 -6.89 -8.40
C GLY A 329 -14.29 -6.70 -7.11
N TYR A 330 -13.43 -5.68 -7.08
CA TYR A 330 -12.79 -5.25 -5.84
C TYR A 330 -13.83 -4.67 -4.89
N VAL A 331 -13.78 -5.12 -3.63
CA VAL A 331 -14.58 -4.57 -2.54
C VAL A 331 -13.60 -3.90 -1.59
N PRO A 332 -13.60 -2.55 -1.52
CA PRO A 332 -12.76 -1.84 -0.55
C PRO A 332 -13.02 -2.35 0.86
N PRO A 333 -12.00 -2.43 1.73
CA PRO A 333 -12.20 -2.72 3.13
C PRO A 333 -13.26 -1.77 3.70
N ALA A 334 -14.16 -2.32 4.52
CA ALA A 334 -15.25 -1.54 5.06
C ALA A 334 -14.69 -0.33 5.82
N ARG A 335 -15.07 0.89 5.43
CA ARG A 335 -14.76 2.14 6.16
C ARG A 335 -15.51 2.22 7.50
N SER A 336 -15.98 1.08 8.00
CA SER A 336 -16.93 0.98 9.08
C SER A 336 -16.26 1.42 10.38
N ARG A 337 -16.95 2.30 11.09
CA ARG A 337 -16.69 2.60 12.49
C ARG A 337 -17.43 1.58 13.34
N GLU A 338 -17.22 0.27 13.13
CA GLU A 338 -17.93 -0.79 13.85
C GLU A 338 -17.84 -0.67 15.38
N ASN A 339 -18.75 -1.37 16.07
CA ASN A 339 -18.80 -1.39 17.53
C ASN A 339 -17.53 -2.04 18.11
N VAL A 340 -16.76 -1.26 18.86
CA VAL A 340 -15.58 -1.72 19.61
C VAL A 340 -15.91 -2.59 20.82
N LEU A 341 -17.19 -2.78 21.12
CA LEU A 341 -17.67 -3.52 22.28
C LEU A 341 -18.17 -4.90 21.88
N VAL A 342 -17.63 -5.92 22.54
CA VAL A 342 -18.15 -7.29 22.49
C VAL A 342 -18.78 -7.60 23.84
N SER A 343 -20.12 -7.75 23.86
CA SER A 343 -20.87 -8.06 25.08
C SER A 343 -20.43 -9.39 25.69
N ARG A 344 -20.31 -9.43 27.01
CA ARG A 344 -19.92 -10.63 27.75
C ARG A 344 -21.07 -11.10 28.65
N ASP A 345 -21.39 -12.38 28.60
CA ASP A 345 -22.43 -12.94 29.47
C ASP A 345 -22.01 -12.85 30.94
N LEU A 346 -22.82 -12.18 31.76
CA LEU A 346 -22.58 -12.05 33.20
C LEU A 346 -22.67 -13.41 33.94
N ARG A 347 -23.25 -14.43 33.31
CA ARG A 347 -23.54 -15.76 33.88
C ARG A 347 -22.39 -16.76 33.77
N SER A 348 -21.44 -16.60 32.85
CA SER A 348 -20.36 -17.57 32.59
C SER A 348 -19.20 -17.50 33.58
N ASP A 349 -19.12 -16.45 34.39
CA ASP A 349 -18.01 -16.19 35.32
C ASP A 349 -18.39 -16.59 36.77
N GLY A 350 -18.70 -17.86 37.04
CA GLY A 350 -18.77 -18.44 38.40
C GLY A 350 -19.88 -17.91 39.34
N ASP A 351 -20.60 -18.84 39.95
CA ASP A 351 -21.70 -18.64 40.89
C ASP A 351 -21.50 -17.50 41.91
N GLY A 352 -22.31 -16.45 41.80
CA GLY A 352 -23.17 -15.95 42.88
C GLY A 352 -22.62 -15.53 44.25
N LYS A 353 -21.30 -15.50 44.50
CA LYS A 353 -20.76 -15.05 45.81
C LYS A 353 -19.94 -13.76 45.70
N ASP A 354 -20.52 -12.69 46.25
CA ASP A 354 -19.89 -11.45 46.71
C ASP A 354 -18.94 -10.71 45.77
N ARG A 355 -19.42 -10.34 44.58
CA ARG A 355 -18.75 -9.31 43.75
C ARG A 355 -18.88 -7.87 44.28
N LYS A 356 -19.58 -7.64 45.41
CA LYS A 356 -19.65 -6.31 46.08
C LYS A 356 -18.26 -5.76 46.43
N PHE A 357 -17.26 -6.63 46.63
CA PHE A 357 -15.94 -6.26 47.12
C PHE A 357 -14.84 -6.16 46.06
N LEU A 358 -15.06 -6.61 44.82
CA LEU A 358 -13.99 -6.64 43.81
C LEU A 358 -13.60 -5.22 43.33
N TYR A 359 -14.59 -4.33 43.25
CA TYR A 359 -14.44 -3.03 42.60
C TYR A 359 -14.57 -1.81 43.52
N SER A 360 -15.08 -1.99 44.75
CA SER A 360 -15.07 -0.97 45.82
C SER A 360 -15.63 0.43 45.45
N ILE A 361 -16.44 0.55 44.38
CA ILE A 361 -17.12 1.78 43.97
C ILE A 361 -18.63 1.54 43.89
N GLU A 362 -19.43 2.55 44.21
CA GLU A 362 -20.90 2.46 44.22
C GLU A 362 -21.49 2.65 42.81
N ASN A 363 -21.06 3.68 42.09
CA ASN A 363 -21.44 3.96 40.71
C ASN A 363 -20.20 4.35 39.91
N GLY A 364 -20.13 3.95 38.64
CA GLY A 364 -19.05 4.36 37.74
C GLY A 364 -18.62 3.27 36.77
N VAL A 365 -17.35 3.32 36.36
CA VAL A 365 -16.77 2.40 35.37
C VAL A 365 -15.46 1.81 35.88
N VAL A 366 -15.20 0.56 35.52
CA VAL A 366 -13.95 -0.13 35.76
C VAL A 366 -13.39 -0.68 34.45
N VAL A 367 -12.15 -0.32 34.14
CA VAL A 367 -11.37 -0.88 33.05
C VAL A 367 -10.30 -1.79 33.65
N ASP A 368 -10.38 -3.09 33.34
CA ASP A 368 -9.51 -4.15 33.85
C ASP A 368 -8.72 -4.80 32.70
N HIS A 369 -7.65 -5.54 33.01
CA HIS A 369 -6.73 -6.15 32.04
C HIS A 369 -5.97 -5.13 31.18
N ILE A 370 -5.67 -3.95 31.75
CA ILE A 370 -4.80 -2.97 31.11
C ILE A 370 -3.36 -3.51 31.13
N PRO A 371 -2.62 -3.53 30.01
CA PRO A 371 -1.20 -3.89 30.03
C PRO A 371 -0.37 -2.99 30.95
N PRO A 372 0.60 -3.53 31.72
CA PRO A 372 1.44 -2.71 32.60
C PRO A 372 2.17 -1.58 31.85
N GLY A 373 2.19 -0.40 32.43
CA GLY A 373 2.82 0.81 31.90
C GLY A 373 1.90 1.69 31.04
N GLN A 374 0.68 1.23 30.71
CA GLN A 374 -0.22 1.96 29.81
C GLN A 374 -1.25 2.85 30.51
N ILE A 375 -1.45 2.71 31.83
CA ILE A 375 -2.47 3.50 32.56
C ILE A 375 -2.27 5.00 32.39
N ILE A 376 -1.02 5.49 32.47
CA ILE A 376 -0.71 6.92 32.33
C ILE A 376 -1.06 7.42 30.93
N GLN A 377 -0.80 6.61 29.91
CA GLN A 377 -1.13 6.96 28.53
C GLN A 377 -2.64 7.03 28.34
N ILE A 378 -3.40 6.07 28.89
CA ILE A 378 -4.86 6.07 28.84
C ILE A 378 -5.42 7.29 29.56
N TYR A 379 -4.90 7.60 30.74
CA TYR A 379 -5.30 8.78 31.51
C TYR A 379 -5.14 10.08 30.70
N SER A 380 -4.01 10.24 30.00
CA SER A 380 -3.74 11.39 29.15
C SER A 380 -4.62 11.41 27.89
N ALA A 381 -4.78 10.26 27.22
CA ALA A 381 -5.53 10.16 25.97
C ALA A 381 -7.04 10.33 26.16
N LEU A 382 -7.56 10.04 27.35
CA LEU A 382 -8.96 10.25 27.72
C LEU A 382 -9.22 11.63 28.36
N HIS A 383 -8.20 12.50 28.46
CA HIS A 383 -8.30 13.83 29.09
C HIS A 383 -8.94 13.80 30.49
N LEU A 384 -8.52 12.83 31.30
CA LEU A 384 -9.10 12.61 32.64
C LEU A 384 -8.50 13.52 33.71
N GLU A 385 -7.77 14.59 33.34
CA GLU A 385 -7.08 15.46 34.30
C GLU A 385 -8.01 16.18 35.27
N LYS A 386 -9.27 16.38 34.86
CA LYS A 386 -10.29 17.02 35.68
C LYS A 386 -10.94 16.07 36.70
N LEU A 387 -10.62 14.78 36.66
CA LEU A 387 -11.27 13.73 37.45
C LEU A 387 -10.32 13.09 38.48
N GLN A 388 -9.18 13.71 38.79
CA GLN A 388 -8.15 13.14 39.67
C GLN A 388 -8.67 12.63 41.02
N ASP A 389 -9.63 13.34 41.63
CA ASP A 389 -10.20 12.98 42.94
C ASP A 389 -11.27 11.87 42.86
N GLU A 390 -11.73 11.52 41.65
CA GLU A 390 -12.77 10.51 41.40
C GLU A 390 -12.19 9.22 40.80
N MET A 391 -10.87 9.07 40.79
CA MET A 391 -10.18 7.99 40.09
C MET A 391 -9.27 7.16 41.00
N ILE A 392 -9.30 5.84 40.81
CA ILE A 392 -8.39 4.90 41.46
C ILE A 392 -7.75 4.05 40.37
N PHE A 393 -6.43 4.07 40.27
CA PHE A 393 -5.70 3.25 39.30
C PHE A 393 -4.52 2.50 39.93
N GLY A 394 -4.16 1.36 39.35
CA GLY A 394 -3.01 0.56 39.77
C GLY A 394 -2.45 -0.22 38.60
N ASP A 395 -1.16 -0.01 38.28
CA ASP A 395 -0.53 -0.41 37.01
C ASP A 395 0.13 -1.80 37.02
N LYS A 396 0.48 -2.30 38.21
CA LYS A 396 1.27 -3.54 38.39
C LYS A 396 0.68 -4.44 39.47
N MET A 397 -0.63 -4.65 39.42
CA MET A 397 -1.31 -5.50 40.38
C MET A 397 -1.13 -6.97 40.01
N LYS A 398 -0.81 -7.81 41.01
CA LYS A 398 -0.60 -9.26 40.83
C LYS A 398 -1.96 -9.96 40.65
N THR A 399 -2.06 -10.90 39.71
CA THR A 399 -3.27 -11.69 39.51
C THR A 399 -3.08 -13.17 39.85
N ASN A 400 -3.67 -13.61 40.97
CA ASN A 400 -3.80 -14.98 41.49
C ASN A 400 -2.53 -15.88 41.56
N ARG A 401 -2.68 -17.04 42.21
CA ARG A 401 -1.71 -17.75 43.09
C ARG A 401 -0.27 -18.04 42.61
N SER A 402 0.09 -17.81 41.34
CA SER A 402 1.46 -17.99 40.83
C SER A 402 2.28 -16.70 40.70
N GLY A 403 1.67 -15.51 40.83
CA GLY A 403 2.38 -14.24 40.95
C GLY A 403 3.16 -13.75 39.72
N MET A 404 3.00 -14.40 38.56
CA MET A 404 3.80 -14.12 37.35
C MET A 404 3.19 -13.03 36.44
N GLU A 405 1.87 -12.88 36.36
CA GLU A 405 1.24 -11.84 35.53
C GLU A 405 0.86 -10.60 36.34
N LYS A 406 1.24 -9.43 35.82
CA LYS A 406 0.87 -8.10 36.34
C LYS A 406 -0.12 -7.47 35.38
N LYS A 407 -1.21 -6.91 35.90
CA LYS A 407 -2.16 -6.10 35.12
C LYS A 407 -2.44 -4.75 35.77
N GLY A 408 -2.81 -3.82 34.91
CA GLY A 408 -3.35 -2.51 35.24
C GLY A 408 -4.86 -2.55 35.44
N LEU A 409 -5.36 -1.64 36.27
CA LEU A 409 -6.77 -1.41 36.54
C LEU A 409 -7.01 0.10 36.66
N LEU A 410 -8.11 0.57 36.06
CA LEU A 410 -8.61 1.93 36.18
C LEU A 410 -10.05 1.89 36.68
N LYS A 411 -10.35 2.60 37.76
CA LYS A 411 -11.70 2.81 38.31
C LYS A 411 -11.99 4.30 38.26
N ILE A 412 -13.17 4.67 37.77
CA ILE A 412 -13.63 6.06 37.71
C ILE A 412 -15.02 6.11 38.34
N VAL A 413 -15.14 6.83 39.45
CA VAL A 413 -16.37 6.98 40.24
C VAL A 413 -17.33 7.90 39.51
N ASN A 414 -18.64 7.60 39.55
CA ASN A 414 -19.72 8.40 38.96
C ASN A 414 -19.56 8.75 37.47
N TYR A 415 -18.74 7.98 36.74
CA TYR A 415 -18.41 8.26 35.35
C TYR A 415 -18.97 7.23 34.39
N ARG A 416 -19.25 7.68 33.16
CA ARG A 416 -19.63 6.81 32.03
C ARG A 416 -18.79 7.19 30.83
N LEU A 417 -18.04 6.22 30.34
CA LEU A 417 -17.26 6.38 29.11
C LEU A 417 -18.20 6.61 27.92
N SER A 418 -17.88 7.64 27.14
CA SER A 418 -18.45 7.91 25.83
C SER A 418 -17.98 6.86 24.80
N PRO A 419 -18.67 6.76 23.64
CA PRO A 419 -18.24 5.87 22.56
C PRO A 419 -16.82 6.18 22.05
N GLU A 420 -16.38 7.43 22.10
CA GLU A 420 -15.05 7.87 21.68
C GLU A 420 -13.98 7.41 22.68
N GLU A 421 -14.22 7.58 23.99
CA GLU A 421 -13.32 7.10 25.03
C GLU A 421 -13.19 5.57 25.02
N LEU A 422 -14.30 4.85 24.79
CA LEU A 422 -14.28 3.40 24.62
C LEU A 422 -13.46 2.97 23.40
N ARG A 423 -13.49 3.74 22.30
CA ARG A 423 -12.64 3.49 21.13
C ARG A 423 -11.17 3.72 21.46
N THR A 424 -10.84 4.81 22.15
CA THR A 424 -9.48 5.10 22.60
C THR A 424 -8.95 3.96 23.46
N ILE A 425 -9.72 3.49 24.45
CA ILE A 425 -9.36 2.31 25.26
C ILE A 425 -9.18 1.07 24.39
N ALA A 426 -10.07 0.83 23.42
CA ALA A 426 -9.97 -0.33 22.52
C ALA A 426 -8.71 -0.34 21.64
N ILE A 427 -8.23 0.85 21.25
CA ILE A 427 -7.01 1.02 20.46
C ILE A 427 -5.77 0.85 21.32
N MET A 428 -5.76 1.47 22.49
CA MET A 428 -4.61 1.44 23.41
C MET A 428 -4.46 0.08 24.09
N CYS A 429 -5.58 -0.57 24.42
CA CYS A 429 -5.66 -1.80 25.19
C CYS A 429 -6.71 -2.75 24.60
N PRO A 430 -6.47 -3.37 23.43
CA PRO A 430 -7.45 -4.24 22.76
C PRO A 430 -7.78 -5.53 23.53
N THR A 431 -7.14 -5.77 24.67
CA THR A 431 -7.41 -6.89 25.59
C THR A 431 -8.19 -6.48 26.85
N ALA A 432 -8.51 -5.19 27.01
CA ALA A 432 -9.15 -4.69 28.22
C ALA A 432 -10.60 -5.15 28.36
N THR A 433 -11.07 -5.16 29.60
CA THR A 433 -12.46 -5.44 29.95
C THR A 433 -13.06 -4.21 30.63
N VAL A 434 -14.17 -3.70 30.10
CA VAL A 434 -14.90 -2.57 30.66
C VAL A 434 -16.13 -3.08 31.41
N SER A 435 -16.26 -2.71 32.69
CA SER A 435 -17.40 -3.07 33.54
C SER A 435 -18.11 -1.80 34.03
N MET A 436 -19.41 -1.71 33.80
CA MET A 436 -20.25 -0.64 34.31
C MET A 436 -20.79 -1.02 35.69
N ILE A 437 -20.60 -0.16 36.69
CA ILE A 437 -21.03 -0.38 38.07
C ILE A 437 -22.20 0.54 38.40
N ARG A 438 -23.28 -0.04 38.95
CA ARG A 438 -24.39 0.69 39.57
C ARG A 438 -24.80 0.03 40.87
N ASP A 439 -25.04 0.81 41.91
CA ASP A 439 -25.40 0.35 43.26
C ASP A 439 -24.46 -0.76 43.78
N GLY A 440 -23.16 -0.62 43.49
CA GLY A 440 -22.11 -1.56 43.87
C GLY A 440 -22.14 -2.91 43.13
N ARG A 441 -22.86 -3.00 42.01
CA ARG A 441 -22.98 -4.22 41.19
C ARG A 441 -22.56 -3.96 39.75
N VAL A 442 -21.93 -4.97 39.13
CA VAL A 442 -21.67 -4.96 37.68
C VAL A 442 -22.99 -5.15 36.95
N VAL A 443 -23.44 -4.12 36.24
CA VAL A 443 -24.68 -4.16 35.44
C VAL A 443 -24.42 -4.50 33.98
N GLU A 444 -23.25 -4.12 33.45
CA GLU A 444 -22.82 -4.42 32.08
C GLU A 444 -21.32 -4.72 32.09
N LYS A 445 -20.90 -5.64 31.22
CA LYS A 445 -19.50 -6.04 31.07
C LYS A 445 -19.20 -6.30 29.60
N TYR A 446 -18.14 -5.66 29.11
CA TYR A 446 -17.71 -5.70 27.72
C TYR A 446 -16.23 -6.05 27.63
N ASN A 447 -15.85 -6.85 26.64
CA ASN A 447 -14.48 -6.83 26.15
C ASN A 447 -14.40 -5.73 25.08
N VAL A 448 -13.31 -4.97 25.10
CA VAL A 448 -13.00 -4.08 23.97
C VAL A 448 -12.25 -4.87 22.90
N GLN A 449 -12.39 -4.45 21.65
CA GLN A 449 -11.62 -4.99 20.53
C GLN A 449 -11.17 -3.87 19.60
N LEU A 450 -10.05 -4.08 18.92
CA LEU A 450 -9.54 -3.12 17.95
C LEU A 450 -10.59 -2.86 16.85
N PRO A 451 -10.94 -1.58 16.56
CA PRO A 451 -11.88 -1.24 15.50
C PRO A 451 -11.30 -1.59 14.12
N ASP A 452 -12.14 -1.72 13.10
CA ASP A 452 -11.67 -1.95 11.72
C ASP A 452 -10.82 -0.80 11.19
N ALA A 453 -11.10 0.44 11.63
CA ALA A 453 -10.37 1.65 11.27
C ALA A 453 -10.04 2.49 12.51
N VAL A 454 -8.86 3.12 12.48
CA VAL A 454 -8.35 4.03 13.50
C VAL A 454 -7.97 5.35 12.83
N ASP A 455 -8.62 6.44 13.24
CA ASP A 455 -8.36 7.79 12.76
C ASP A 455 -7.74 8.65 13.88
N GLY A 456 -6.71 9.44 13.57
CA GLY A 456 -6.22 10.55 14.41
C GLY A 456 -5.50 10.20 15.71
N LEU A 457 -5.57 8.96 16.20
CA LEU A 457 -4.98 8.55 17.48
C LEU A 457 -3.54 8.03 17.38
N LEU A 458 -3.10 7.67 16.18
CA LEU A 458 -1.83 6.99 15.95
C LEU A 458 -0.97 7.74 14.94
N GLU A 459 0.34 7.69 15.12
CA GLU A 459 1.32 8.31 14.23
C GLU A 459 2.02 7.26 13.36
N CYS A 460 1.95 7.41 12.04
CA CYS A 460 2.64 6.50 11.13
C CYS A 460 4.16 6.59 11.34
N GLN A 461 4.82 5.46 11.55
CA GLN A 461 6.28 5.42 11.73
C GLN A 461 7.08 5.54 10.43
N ASN A 462 6.40 5.59 9.28
CA ASN A 462 7.06 5.82 8.00
C ASN A 462 7.18 7.32 7.77
N ASP A 463 8.39 7.87 7.97
CA ASP A 463 8.68 9.30 7.79
C ASP A 463 8.44 9.82 6.36
N SER A 464 8.36 8.93 5.36
CA SER A 464 8.05 9.29 3.98
C SER A 464 6.55 9.36 3.69
N CYS A 465 5.70 8.95 4.64
CA CYS A 465 4.25 8.99 4.51
C CYS A 465 3.73 10.44 4.45
N ILE A 466 2.72 10.68 3.60
CA ILE A 466 2.04 11.97 3.47
C ILE A 466 1.50 12.49 4.81
N SER A 467 0.99 11.60 5.68
CA SER A 467 0.48 11.96 7.01
C SER A 467 1.55 12.39 8.01
N ARG A 468 2.82 12.38 7.61
CA ARG A 468 3.97 12.86 8.40
C ARG A 468 4.51 14.19 7.89
N SER A 469 3.99 14.68 6.76
CA SER A 469 4.49 15.90 6.16
C SER A 469 3.95 17.13 6.88
N PRO A 470 4.79 18.02 7.44
CA PRO A 470 4.32 19.22 8.15
C PRO A 470 3.56 20.23 7.27
N GLY A 471 3.69 20.12 5.95
CA GLY A 471 3.00 20.99 4.99
C GLY A 471 1.66 20.45 4.50
N GLU A 472 1.24 19.27 4.95
CA GLU A 472 0.03 18.60 4.50
C GLU A 472 -0.87 18.25 5.69
N ASP A 473 -2.16 18.54 5.57
CA ASP A 473 -3.17 18.24 6.59
C ASP A 473 -3.73 16.80 6.48
N ALA A 474 -2.88 15.86 6.06
CA ALA A 474 -3.27 14.46 5.89
C ALA A 474 -3.43 13.77 7.27
N PHE A 475 -4.68 13.66 7.74
CA PHE A 475 -5.01 13.03 9.01
C PHE A 475 -4.61 11.55 9.04
N PRO A 476 -3.78 11.08 10.00
CA PRO A 476 -3.39 9.68 10.09
C PRO A 476 -4.60 8.75 10.18
N ARG A 477 -4.64 7.75 9.31
CA ARG A 477 -5.68 6.71 9.26
C ARG A 477 -5.04 5.34 9.11
N PHE A 478 -5.57 4.35 9.82
CA PHE A 478 -5.11 2.97 9.79
C PHE A 478 -6.27 1.99 9.71
N TYR A 479 -6.05 0.84 9.09
CA TYR A 479 -6.99 -0.28 9.08
C TYR A 479 -6.44 -1.49 9.82
N THR A 480 -7.30 -2.19 10.54
CA THR A 480 -6.95 -3.43 11.23
C THR A 480 -6.82 -4.57 10.25
N ILE A 481 -5.60 -5.11 10.15
CA ILE A 481 -5.26 -6.29 9.35
C ILE A 481 -5.40 -7.56 10.18
N SER A 482 -4.99 -7.49 11.45
CA SER A 482 -5.18 -8.58 12.41
C SER A 482 -5.46 -8.01 13.79
N ARG A 483 -6.39 -8.64 14.51
CA ARG A 483 -6.69 -8.31 15.92
C ARG A 483 -5.82 -9.09 16.90
N ASN A 484 -5.20 -10.19 16.46
CA ASN A 484 -4.31 -11.01 17.27
C ASN A 484 -3.29 -11.74 16.36
N PRO A 485 -2.01 -11.32 16.33
CA PRO A 485 -1.48 -10.12 16.99
C PRO A 485 -2.11 -8.83 16.44
N ALA A 486 -2.18 -7.78 17.25
CA ALA A 486 -2.76 -6.50 16.83
C ALA A 486 -1.88 -5.78 15.79
N ILE A 487 -2.25 -5.91 14.51
CA ILE A 487 -1.55 -5.35 13.35
C ILE A 487 -2.47 -4.41 12.59
N LEU A 488 -1.99 -3.18 12.41
CA LEU A 488 -2.63 -2.11 11.65
C LEU A 488 -1.86 -1.84 10.35
N SER A 489 -2.53 -1.41 9.29
CA SER A 489 -1.92 -0.89 8.05
C SER A 489 -2.26 0.58 7.90
N CYS A 490 -1.27 1.43 7.61
CA CYS A 490 -1.51 2.84 7.26
C CYS A 490 -2.33 2.94 5.97
N HIS A 491 -3.40 3.75 5.96
CA HIS A 491 -4.26 3.97 4.78
C HIS A 491 -3.51 4.58 3.59
N TYR A 492 -2.45 5.35 3.86
CA TYR A 492 -1.74 6.08 2.83
C TYR A 492 -0.57 5.27 2.23
N CYS A 493 0.29 4.73 3.07
CA CYS A 493 1.56 4.11 2.64
C CYS A 493 1.64 2.59 2.91
N ASP A 494 0.53 1.96 3.28
CA ASP A 494 0.40 0.52 3.59
C ASP A 494 1.40 -0.05 4.62
N THR A 495 2.12 0.83 5.32
CA THR A 495 3.11 0.42 6.32
C THR A 495 2.38 -0.27 7.46
N ARG A 496 2.82 -1.49 7.79
CA ARG A 496 2.25 -2.29 8.87
C ARG A 496 2.84 -1.90 10.21
N HIS A 497 1.98 -1.75 11.21
CA HIS A 497 2.32 -1.34 12.56
C HIS A 497 1.79 -2.34 13.57
N SER A 498 2.60 -2.69 14.57
CA SER A 498 2.20 -3.57 15.68
C SER A 498 1.99 -2.75 16.94
N LEU A 499 0.80 -2.87 17.53
CA LEU A 499 0.46 -2.18 18.80
C LEU A 499 1.16 -2.83 20.01
N GLU A 500 1.39 -4.15 19.96
CA GLU A 500 1.93 -4.92 21.10
C GLU A 500 3.42 -4.67 21.36
N ARG A 501 4.19 -4.29 20.34
CA ARG A 501 5.64 -4.08 20.44
C ARG A 501 6.04 -2.63 20.77
N GLY A 502 5.07 -1.74 20.99
CA GLY A 502 5.33 -0.31 21.14
C GLY A 502 5.88 0.35 19.87
N ASN A 503 5.69 -0.30 18.71
CA ASN A 503 6.21 0.12 17.41
C ASN A 503 5.34 1.19 16.73
N ILE A 504 4.38 1.78 17.43
CA ILE A 504 3.58 2.88 16.91
C ILE A 504 3.29 3.85 18.06
N LYS A 505 3.52 5.13 17.80
CA LYS A 505 3.30 6.20 18.77
C LYS A 505 1.82 6.60 18.76
N ILE A 506 1.24 6.72 19.96
CA ILE A 506 -0.07 7.32 20.18
C ILE A 506 0.14 8.83 20.28
N ILE A 507 -0.68 9.60 19.56
CA ILE A 507 -0.56 11.07 19.44
C ILE A 507 -1.10 11.77 20.67
#